data_AF-A0AA40R9L2-F1
#
_entry.id   AF-A0AA40R9L2-F1
#
_cell.length_a   1.000
_cell.length_b   1.000
_cell.length_c   1.000
_cell.angle_alpha   90.00
_cell.angle_beta   90.00
_cell.angle_gamma   90.00
#
_symmetry.space_group_name_H-M   'P 1'
#
loop_
_entity.id
_entity.type
_entity.pdbx_description
1 polymer ?
#
loop_
_entity_poly.entity_id
_entity_poly.type
_entity_poly.pdbx_seq_one_letter_code
_entity_poly.pdbx_strand_id
1 'polypeptide(L)'
;MATQILITDAGRAALVAPGNGGTSAHQVVEIGLANAPFVADKGLTKLPNELKRITTFGGANIAPDTIHATLKDDTADQYSLYGFGLYLENGVLLAAYGQATPIMEKSPAALLLLSTDMQFATIDATQLVFGDASFLNPPATTERQGVVELATQTEVDAGADTVRAITPATLKPKLDAKANLSGADFTGRVSTTDVVRLASAPGNAGASLGPGNGDSASQTTNNVALRSWFGIGFGPNIDNMPVPRAEYSHWFDTRTGNTGFRGTLDVAGLISAQTPPAGDVSRKVPTTEWVVAAIASAVIGTIVFEPRTSVRAGFLKLNGAVVKRSDYPALWAYAQASGALIAESVWGANNWGCFSAGDGATTFRLPEMRGEFIRCWDDARGIDTNRMIGSWQDSTNRWHGHGASASEVGDHAHSAWTDVQGWHGHTFSRHALITSAGASVSGSNGAEISDAGGGPQGVTDGNGNHGHNVGIGAAGRHSHVITVNGDGANESRPRNIALLAMIRAY
;
A
#
# COMPACT_ATOMS: atom_id res chain seq x y z
N MET A 1 70.02 37.59 -86.63
CA MET A 1 69.72 37.32 -88.06
C MET A 1 68.79 36.13 -88.10
N ALA A 2 67.75 36.16 -88.93
CA ALA A 2 66.87 35.00 -89.09
C ALA A 2 67.64 33.85 -89.76
N THR A 3 67.27 32.61 -89.45
CA THR A 3 67.89 31.42 -90.03
C THR A 3 67.41 31.28 -91.47
N GLN A 4 68.27 31.50 -92.46
CA GLN A 4 67.84 31.47 -93.86
C GLN A 4 67.68 30.03 -94.36
N ILE A 5 66.44 29.59 -94.55
CA ILE A 5 66.09 28.23 -94.98
C ILE A 5 65.89 28.19 -96.51
N LEU A 6 66.46 27.17 -97.17
CA LEU A 6 66.41 27.05 -98.63
C LEU A 6 65.26 26.12 -99.06
N ILE A 7 64.39 26.65 -99.93
CA ILE A 7 63.29 25.88 -100.55
C ILE A 7 63.84 25.01 -101.66
N THR A 8 63.42 23.74 -101.69
CA THR A 8 63.77 22.79 -102.74
C THR A 8 62.89 22.99 -103.97
N ASP A 9 63.35 22.58 -105.14
CA ASP A 9 62.55 22.67 -106.36
C ASP A 9 61.33 21.72 -106.31
N ALA A 10 61.44 20.59 -105.60
CA ALA A 10 60.32 19.69 -105.31
C ALA A 10 59.29 20.34 -104.37
N GLY A 11 59.73 21.01 -103.32
CA GLY A 11 58.89 21.76 -102.38
C GLY A 11 58.19 22.93 -103.05
N ARG A 12 58.92 23.68 -103.89
CA ARG A 12 58.35 24.75 -104.71
C ARG A 12 57.28 24.22 -105.68
N ALA A 13 57.55 23.08 -106.33
CA ALA A 13 56.57 22.45 -107.23
C ALA A 13 55.32 21.95 -106.48
N ALA A 14 55.48 21.41 -105.27
CA ALA A 14 54.36 20.98 -104.43
C ALA A 14 53.44 22.14 -104.04
N LEU A 15 53.99 23.33 -103.79
CA LEU A 15 53.21 24.54 -103.48
C LEU A 15 52.52 25.17 -104.72
N VAL A 16 52.72 24.65 -105.94
CA VAL A 16 52.04 25.15 -107.16
C VAL A 16 50.79 24.31 -107.44
N ALA A 17 49.65 24.99 -107.65
CA ALA A 17 48.39 24.33 -107.95
C ALA A 17 48.41 23.64 -109.33
N PRO A 18 47.73 22.48 -109.51
CA PRO A 18 47.67 21.78 -110.79
C PRO A 18 47.23 22.69 -111.94
N GLY A 19 48.00 22.71 -113.03
CA GLY A 19 47.75 23.58 -114.19
C GLY A 19 48.32 25.00 -114.08
N ASN A 20 49.21 25.27 -113.12
CA ASN A 20 49.87 26.58 -112.90
C ASN A 20 48.90 27.73 -112.56
N GLY A 21 47.74 27.42 -111.98
CA GLY A 21 46.67 28.40 -111.70
C GLY A 21 46.84 29.26 -110.44
N GLY A 22 47.90 29.04 -109.65
CA GLY A 22 48.13 29.72 -108.37
C GLY A 22 48.99 28.87 -107.42
N THR A 23 49.03 29.26 -106.15
CA THR A 23 49.67 28.47 -105.07
C THR A 23 48.63 27.69 -104.27
N SER A 24 49.04 26.52 -103.77
CA SER A 24 48.25 25.69 -102.86
C SER A 24 48.76 25.90 -101.43
N ALA A 25 47.84 25.96 -100.46
CA ALA A 25 48.21 25.90 -99.05
C ALA A 25 48.54 24.46 -98.65
N HIS A 26 49.66 24.26 -97.95
CA HIS A 26 50.11 22.95 -97.48
C HIS A 26 50.48 23.00 -95.99
N GLN A 27 50.29 21.88 -95.30
CA GLN A 27 50.58 21.76 -93.87
C GLN A 27 51.94 21.12 -93.65
N VAL A 28 52.80 21.79 -92.87
CA VAL A 28 54.00 21.13 -92.34
C VAL A 28 53.57 20.19 -91.23
N VAL A 29 53.77 18.89 -91.41
CA VAL A 29 53.34 17.82 -90.47
C VAL A 29 54.50 17.10 -89.79
N GLU A 30 55.71 17.25 -90.32
CA GLU A 30 56.93 16.64 -89.79
C GLU A 30 58.12 17.60 -89.94
N ILE A 31 58.96 17.67 -88.92
CA ILE A 31 60.30 18.28 -89.01
C ILE A 31 61.35 17.17 -88.97
N GLY A 32 62.05 16.95 -90.08
CA GLY A 32 63.20 16.06 -90.15
C GLY A 32 64.43 16.70 -89.51
N LEU A 33 65.21 15.91 -88.77
CA LEU A 33 66.41 16.36 -88.06
C LEU A 33 67.66 15.69 -88.65
N ALA A 34 68.67 16.47 -89.01
CA ALA A 34 69.92 15.98 -89.60
C ALA A 34 71.05 15.91 -88.56
N ASN A 35 71.71 14.75 -88.47
CA ASN A 35 72.74 14.49 -87.44
C ASN A 35 74.20 14.67 -87.90
N ALA A 36 74.42 15.15 -89.12
CA ALA A 36 75.73 15.47 -89.66
C ALA A 36 75.65 16.66 -90.63
N PRO A 37 76.71 17.48 -90.74
CA PRO A 37 76.69 18.72 -91.51
C PRO A 37 76.44 18.47 -93.00
N PHE A 38 75.64 19.35 -93.60
CA PHE A 38 75.36 19.38 -95.04
C PHE A 38 75.12 20.82 -95.50
N VAL A 39 75.25 21.07 -96.81
CA VAL A 39 74.86 22.34 -97.44
C VAL A 39 73.51 22.12 -98.10
N ALA A 40 72.53 22.99 -97.81
CA ALA A 40 71.22 22.92 -98.44
C ALA A 40 71.33 23.31 -99.93
N ASP A 41 70.71 22.51 -100.80
CA ASP A 41 70.63 22.74 -102.25
C ASP A 41 69.19 22.64 -102.75
N LYS A 42 68.88 23.28 -103.88
CA LYS A 42 67.53 23.28 -104.45
C LYS A 42 67.12 21.91 -105.00
N GLY A 43 68.06 21.09 -105.48
CA GLY A 43 67.79 19.75 -106.00
C GLY A 43 67.44 18.69 -104.94
N LEU A 44 67.43 19.04 -103.66
CA LEU A 44 67.12 18.10 -102.57
C LEU A 44 65.67 17.60 -102.63
N THR A 45 65.50 16.28 -102.70
CA THR A 45 64.17 15.62 -102.62
C THR A 45 63.93 14.94 -101.27
N LYS A 46 64.99 14.79 -100.45
CA LYS A 46 64.99 14.26 -99.08
C LYS A 46 66.08 14.98 -98.27
N LEU A 47 65.94 15.02 -96.96
CA LEU A 47 66.89 15.69 -96.08
C LEU A 47 68.19 14.87 -95.98
N PRO A 48 69.38 15.44 -96.28
CA PRO A 48 70.65 14.75 -96.10
C PRO A 48 70.91 14.42 -94.62
N ASN A 49 71.48 13.25 -94.36
CA ASN A 49 71.82 12.78 -93.00
C ASN A 49 70.62 12.80 -92.01
N GLU A 50 69.40 12.59 -92.51
CA GLU A 50 68.18 12.57 -91.70
C GLU A 50 68.21 11.40 -90.70
N LEU A 51 68.16 11.74 -89.41
CA LEU A 51 68.13 10.79 -88.30
C LEU A 51 66.71 10.34 -87.99
N LYS A 52 65.79 11.31 -87.85
CA LYS A 52 64.38 11.08 -87.51
C LYS A 52 63.52 12.29 -87.88
N ARG A 53 62.21 12.08 -87.81
CA ARG A 53 61.19 13.14 -87.94
C ARG A 53 60.48 13.33 -86.61
N ILE A 54 60.16 14.59 -86.31
CA ILE A 54 59.41 15.01 -85.14
C ILE A 54 58.05 15.54 -85.58
N THR A 55 56.98 15.03 -84.96
CA THR A 55 55.59 15.50 -85.12
C THR A 55 55.13 16.40 -83.96
N THR A 56 55.87 16.40 -82.84
CA THR A 56 55.63 17.24 -81.66
C THR A 56 56.24 18.63 -81.81
N PHE A 57 55.73 19.39 -82.77
CA PHE A 57 56.09 20.80 -82.99
C PHE A 57 54.84 21.65 -83.28
N GLY A 58 54.98 22.95 -83.05
CA GLY A 58 54.02 23.96 -83.49
C GLY A 58 54.74 25.12 -84.16
N GLY A 59 54.01 25.93 -84.92
CA GLY A 59 54.59 27.05 -85.64
C GLY A 59 53.58 28.11 -86.03
N ALA A 60 54.09 29.27 -86.45
CA ALA A 60 53.28 30.39 -86.89
C ALA A 60 54.03 31.21 -87.96
N ASN A 61 53.28 31.73 -88.92
CA ASN A 61 53.76 32.70 -89.88
C ASN A 61 53.87 34.06 -89.20
N ILE A 62 55.08 34.61 -89.11
CA ILE A 62 55.36 35.87 -88.41
C ILE A 62 55.70 37.03 -89.36
N ALA A 63 56.04 36.72 -90.61
CA ALA A 63 56.13 37.68 -91.72
C ALA A 63 55.80 36.98 -93.06
N PRO A 64 55.58 37.71 -94.16
CA PRO A 64 55.31 37.12 -95.48
C PRO A 64 56.39 36.17 -95.99
N ASP A 65 57.62 36.23 -95.49
CA ASP A 65 58.71 35.33 -95.87
C ASP A 65 59.29 34.55 -94.66
N THR A 66 58.72 34.70 -93.47
CA THR A 66 59.33 34.22 -92.21
C THR A 66 58.33 33.47 -91.33
N ILE A 67 58.74 32.30 -90.84
CA ILE A 67 58.01 31.49 -89.86
C ILE A 67 58.76 31.43 -88.54
N HIS A 68 58.03 31.35 -87.43
CA HIS A 68 58.54 30.88 -86.15
C HIS A 68 58.11 29.43 -85.97
N ALA A 69 59.01 28.52 -85.65
CA ALA A 69 58.65 27.15 -85.27
C ALA A 69 59.31 26.76 -83.95
N THR A 70 58.56 26.03 -83.12
CA THR A 70 59.04 25.42 -81.87
C THR A 70 58.81 23.92 -81.93
N LEU A 71 59.87 23.14 -81.84
CA LEU A 71 59.80 21.67 -81.75
C LEU A 71 60.23 21.18 -80.38
N LYS A 72 59.57 20.10 -79.93
CA LYS A 72 59.88 19.36 -78.71
C LYS A 72 60.25 17.93 -79.08
N ASP A 73 61.35 17.42 -78.52
CA ASP A 73 61.73 16.02 -78.57
C ASP A 73 62.03 15.50 -77.16
N ASP A 74 61.14 14.66 -76.62
CA ASP A 74 61.26 14.02 -75.30
C ASP A 74 61.54 12.51 -75.37
N THR A 75 61.93 11.98 -76.55
CA THR A 75 62.44 10.60 -76.62
C THR A 75 63.83 10.50 -75.98
N ALA A 76 64.29 9.27 -75.73
CA ALA A 76 65.61 9.00 -75.16
C ALA A 76 66.77 9.08 -76.18
N ASP A 77 66.54 9.59 -77.39
CA ASP A 77 67.58 9.63 -78.43
C ASP A 77 68.68 10.65 -78.09
N GLN A 78 69.92 10.32 -78.48
CA GLN A 78 71.11 11.17 -78.35
C GLN A 78 71.65 11.52 -79.73
N TYR A 79 71.84 12.82 -80.01
CA TYR A 79 72.37 13.29 -81.28
C TYR A 79 72.83 14.75 -81.23
N SER A 80 73.80 15.06 -82.10
CA SER A 80 74.22 16.41 -82.47
C SER A 80 73.35 16.88 -83.65
N LEU A 81 72.61 17.97 -83.51
CA LEU A 81 71.77 18.52 -84.58
C LEU A 81 72.58 19.48 -85.44
N TYR A 82 72.70 19.23 -86.75
CA TYR A 82 73.41 20.10 -87.71
C TYR A 82 72.49 20.82 -88.70
N GLY A 83 71.24 20.41 -88.78
CA GLY A 83 70.26 20.96 -89.70
C GLY A 83 68.88 20.32 -89.54
N PHE A 84 67.89 20.87 -90.22
CA PHE A 84 66.52 20.40 -90.19
C PHE A 84 65.82 20.62 -91.54
N GLY A 85 64.78 19.83 -91.80
CA GLY A 85 63.96 19.90 -93.01
C GLY A 85 62.47 19.91 -92.69
N LEU A 86 61.72 20.75 -93.39
CA LEU A 86 60.26 20.85 -93.23
C LEU A 86 59.58 19.91 -94.24
N TYR A 87 58.75 18.99 -93.76
CA TYR A 87 58.02 18.04 -94.59
C TYR A 87 56.51 18.36 -94.61
N LEU A 88 55.95 18.41 -95.81
CA LEU A 88 54.52 18.65 -96.05
C LEU A 88 53.70 17.37 -95.80
N GLU A 89 52.37 17.50 -95.69
CA GLU A 89 51.45 16.37 -95.47
C GLU A 89 51.44 15.32 -96.58
N ASN A 90 51.91 15.69 -97.78
CA ASN A 90 52.14 14.80 -98.92
C ASN A 90 53.52 14.11 -98.92
N GLY A 91 54.34 14.33 -97.89
CA GLY A 91 55.67 13.73 -97.71
C GLY A 91 56.82 14.42 -98.47
N VAL A 92 56.56 15.50 -99.21
CA VAL A 92 57.60 16.26 -99.93
C VAL A 92 58.43 17.10 -98.94
N LEU A 93 59.77 17.08 -99.10
CA LEU A 93 60.66 18.01 -98.43
C LEU A 93 60.46 19.41 -99.02
N LEU A 94 59.81 20.30 -98.28
CA LEU A 94 59.58 21.68 -98.69
C LEU A 94 60.90 22.46 -98.77
N ALA A 95 61.65 22.45 -97.67
CA ALA A 95 62.81 23.30 -97.45
C ALA A 95 63.74 22.68 -96.41
N ALA A 96 65.03 23.00 -96.51
CA ALA A 96 66.05 22.51 -95.60
C ALA A 96 67.02 23.61 -95.17
N TYR A 97 67.48 23.51 -93.92
CA TYR A 97 68.59 24.29 -93.36
C TYR A 97 69.67 23.33 -92.88
N GLY A 98 70.93 23.65 -93.16
CA GLY A 98 72.10 22.89 -92.71
C GLY A 98 73.31 23.79 -92.58
N GLN A 99 74.13 23.52 -91.55
CA GLN A 99 75.35 24.27 -91.28
C GLN A 99 76.50 23.32 -90.87
N ALA A 100 77.75 23.82 -90.97
CA ALA A 100 78.95 23.01 -90.72
C ALA A 100 79.19 22.71 -89.23
N THR A 101 78.69 23.55 -88.33
CA THR A 101 78.80 23.44 -86.87
C THR A 101 77.50 22.89 -86.27
N PRO A 102 77.53 22.17 -85.14
CA PRO A 102 76.30 21.78 -84.44
C PRO A 102 75.45 23.01 -84.10
N ILE A 103 74.14 22.90 -84.32
CA ILE A 103 73.12 23.83 -83.82
C ILE A 103 72.92 23.59 -82.32
N MET A 104 72.83 22.32 -81.91
CA MET A 104 72.69 21.90 -80.51
C MET A 104 73.00 20.41 -80.31
N GLU A 105 73.21 20.00 -79.05
CA GLU A 105 73.46 18.62 -78.64
C GLU A 105 72.32 18.12 -77.74
N LYS A 106 71.74 16.94 -78.04
CA LYS A 106 70.75 16.27 -77.19
C LYS A 106 71.36 15.05 -76.50
N SER A 107 71.12 14.90 -75.19
CA SER A 107 71.43 13.67 -74.44
C SER A 107 70.17 12.84 -74.14
N PRO A 108 70.29 11.55 -73.79
CA PRO A 108 69.13 10.67 -73.56
C PRO A 108 68.20 11.13 -72.44
N ALA A 109 68.75 11.80 -71.42
CA ALA A 109 68.00 12.29 -70.27
C ALA A 109 67.51 13.74 -70.41
N ALA A 110 67.86 14.42 -71.51
CA ALA A 110 67.45 15.79 -71.78
C ALA A 110 66.30 15.84 -72.77
N LEU A 111 65.24 16.56 -72.41
CA LEU A 111 64.19 17.02 -73.31
C LEU A 111 64.76 18.16 -74.16
N LEU A 112 64.68 18.02 -75.48
CA LEU A 112 65.11 19.05 -76.42
C LEU A 112 63.92 19.95 -76.78
N LEU A 113 64.11 21.26 -76.61
CA LEU A 113 63.22 22.30 -77.11
C LEU A 113 64.04 23.23 -78.00
N LEU A 114 63.62 23.40 -79.25
CA LEU A 114 64.24 24.34 -80.18
C LEU A 114 63.16 25.24 -80.78
N SER A 115 63.24 26.53 -80.47
CA SER A 115 62.46 27.60 -81.11
C SER A 115 63.37 28.39 -82.04
N THR A 116 62.97 28.58 -83.30
CA THR A 116 63.77 29.36 -84.26
C THR A 116 62.91 30.07 -85.30
N ASP A 117 63.36 31.26 -85.69
CA ASP A 117 62.79 32.04 -86.80
C ASP A 117 63.51 31.66 -88.09
N MET A 118 62.75 31.20 -89.09
CA MET A 118 63.26 30.76 -90.39
C MET A 118 62.74 31.67 -91.50
N GLN A 119 63.65 32.27 -92.27
CA GLN A 119 63.32 33.14 -93.40
C GLN A 119 63.55 32.41 -94.73
N PHE A 120 62.52 32.36 -95.57
CA PHE A 120 62.55 31.75 -96.88
C PHE A 120 63.07 32.71 -97.95
N ALA A 121 64.06 32.30 -98.73
CA ALA A 121 64.71 33.21 -99.67
C ALA A 121 63.85 33.66 -100.88
N THR A 122 62.79 32.92 -101.26
CA THR A 122 62.03 33.15 -102.52
C THR A 122 60.60 32.56 -102.51
N ILE A 123 59.82 32.73 -101.43
CA ILE A 123 58.36 32.45 -101.47
C ILE A 123 57.60 33.26 -100.42
N ASP A 124 56.28 33.37 -100.61
CA ASP A 124 55.34 33.78 -99.56
C ASP A 124 55.06 32.60 -98.60
N ALA A 125 55.52 32.73 -97.36
CA ALA A 125 55.37 31.76 -96.29
C ALA A 125 53.90 31.52 -95.90
N THR A 126 52.97 32.46 -96.16
CA THR A 126 51.55 32.35 -95.77
C THR A 126 50.82 31.14 -96.38
N GLN A 127 51.43 30.49 -97.37
CA GLN A 127 50.96 29.23 -97.96
C GLN A 127 51.25 27.99 -97.07
N LEU A 128 51.93 28.17 -95.93
CA LEU A 128 52.26 27.11 -94.98
C LEU A 128 51.36 27.18 -93.75
N VAL A 129 50.81 26.03 -93.36
CA VAL A 129 50.03 25.85 -92.12
C VAL A 129 50.82 24.97 -91.16
N PHE A 130 50.75 25.27 -89.85
CA PHE A 130 51.42 24.54 -88.78
C PHE A 130 50.40 24.09 -87.72
N GLY A 131 50.78 23.12 -86.88
CA GLY A 131 49.99 22.73 -85.70
C GLY A 131 50.07 23.72 -84.54
N ASP A 132 49.09 23.64 -83.63
CA ASP A 132 49.06 24.45 -82.39
C ASP A 132 50.14 23.99 -81.39
N ALA A 133 50.79 24.94 -80.72
CA ALA A 133 51.99 24.72 -79.90
C ALA A 133 51.70 24.42 -78.41
N SER A 134 50.48 23.97 -78.09
CA SER A 134 49.98 23.86 -76.70
C SER A 134 49.98 22.40 -76.20
N PHE A 135 50.84 22.10 -75.21
CA PHE A 135 50.88 20.80 -74.52
C PHE A 135 50.12 20.86 -73.18
N LEU A 136 48.89 20.32 -73.11
CA LEU A 136 48.01 20.41 -71.93
C LEU A 136 47.71 19.04 -71.28
N ASN A 137 48.02 18.93 -69.97
CA ASN A 137 47.65 17.78 -69.13
C ASN A 137 46.28 18.03 -68.44
N PRO A 138 45.26 17.17 -68.63
CA PRO A 138 43.90 17.39 -68.13
C PRO A 138 43.68 16.95 -66.65
N PRO A 139 42.67 17.51 -65.96
CA PRO A 139 42.18 17.00 -64.68
C PRO A 139 41.61 15.57 -64.78
N ALA A 140 41.68 14.82 -63.69
CA ALA A 140 41.07 13.50 -63.58
C ALA A 140 39.53 13.60 -63.49
N THR A 141 38.86 12.58 -64.01
CA THR A 141 37.42 12.35 -63.81
C THR A 141 37.18 10.87 -63.56
N THR A 142 35.93 10.47 -63.28
CA THR A 142 35.54 9.04 -63.18
C THR A 142 35.75 8.24 -64.46
N GLU A 143 35.96 8.89 -65.60
CA GLU A 143 36.04 8.28 -66.94
C GLU A 143 37.36 8.59 -67.68
N ARG A 144 38.11 9.62 -67.26
CA ARG A 144 39.35 10.09 -67.90
C ARG A 144 40.49 10.18 -66.89
N GLN A 145 41.61 9.53 -67.21
CA GLN A 145 42.87 9.68 -66.47
C GLN A 145 43.39 11.13 -66.57
N GLY A 146 43.89 11.65 -65.45
CA GLY A 146 44.38 13.01 -65.31
C GLY A 146 44.90 13.24 -63.88
N VAL A 147 45.02 14.51 -63.47
CA VAL A 147 45.50 14.87 -62.12
C VAL A 147 44.33 15.08 -61.14
N VAL A 148 44.46 14.57 -59.90
CA VAL A 148 43.51 14.76 -58.79
C VAL A 148 44.25 15.18 -57.51
N GLU A 149 43.61 15.99 -56.67
CA GLU A 149 44.15 16.50 -55.40
C GLU A 149 43.72 15.62 -54.21
N LEU A 150 44.57 15.54 -53.16
CA LEU A 150 44.28 14.79 -51.94
C LEU A 150 43.61 15.68 -50.88
N ALA A 151 42.60 15.15 -50.20
CA ALA A 151 41.88 15.86 -49.15
C ALA A 151 42.71 15.95 -47.84
N THR A 152 42.73 17.13 -47.25
CA THR A 152 43.31 17.38 -45.92
C THR A 152 42.43 16.81 -44.80
N GLN A 153 42.99 16.69 -43.58
CA GLN A 153 42.21 16.23 -42.41
C GLN A 153 41.00 17.13 -42.15
N THR A 154 41.13 18.45 -42.29
CA THR A 154 40.04 19.42 -42.09
C THR A 154 38.90 19.22 -43.09
N GLU A 155 39.22 18.93 -44.36
CA GLU A 155 38.21 18.66 -45.40
C GLU A 155 37.51 17.31 -45.17
N VAL A 156 38.24 16.29 -44.75
CA VAL A 156 37.66 14.99 -44.33
C VAL A 156 36.79 15.14 -43.09
N ASP A 157 37.16 16.02 -42.16
CA ASP A 157 36.38 16.30 -40.97
C ASP A 157 35.10 17.10 -41.23
N ALA A 158 35.13 17.98 -42.24
CA ALA A 158 33.96 18.71 -42.73
C ALA A 158 33.03 17.85 -43.61
N GLY A 159 33.59 16.94 -44.41
CA GLY A 159 32.85 15.94 -45.19
C GLY A 159 32.03 16.49 -46.37
N ALA A 160 32.42 17.65 -46.92
CA ALA A 160 31.67 18.35 -47.97
C ALA A 160 32.35 18.37 -49.36
N ASP A 161 33.59 17.90 -49.48
CA ASP A 161 34.35 17.89 -50.74
C ASP A 161 33.98 16.67 -51.61
N THR A 162 33.70 16.90 -52.89
CA THR A 162 33.32 15.86 -53.87
C THR A 162 34.33 15.68 -55.00
N VAL A 163 35.48 16.37 -54.93
CA VAL A 163 36.49 16.45 -56.00
C VAL A 163 37.83 15.84 -55.55
N ARG A 164 38.14 15.86 -54.25
CA ARG A 164 39.39 15.36 -53.67
C ARG A 164 39.31 13.92 -53.16
N ALA A 165 40.44 13.22 -53.16
CA ALA A 165 40.55 11.85 -52.69
C ALA A 165 40.99 11.75 -51.21
N ILE A 166 40.34 10.86 -50.45
CA ILE A 166 40.64 10.60 -49.02
C ILE A 166 41.77 9.58 -48.88
N THR A 167 42.60 9.71 -47.83
CA THR A 167 43.66 8.75 -47.50
C THR A 167 43.30 7.91 -46.27
N PRO A 168 43.87 6.69 -46.09
CA PRO A 168 43.66 5.90 -44.87
C PRO A 168 44.06 6.65 -43.58
N ALA A 169 45.09 7.51 -43.66
CA ALA A 169 45.54 8.33 -42.54
C ALA A 169 44.51 9.38 -42.14
N THR A 170 43.82 10.02 -43.10
CA THR A 170 42.82 11.04 -42.81
C THR A 170 41.46 10.48 -42.41
N LEU A 171 41.14 9.25 -42.82
CA LEU A 171 39.90 8.55 -42.46
C LEU A 171 39.90 8.02 -41.01
N LYS A 172 41.02 7.48 -40.53
CA LYS A 172 41.07 6.75 -39.24
C LYS A 172 40.59 7.57 -38.02
N PRO A 173 41.01 8.83 -37.80
CA PRO A 173 40.61 9.60 -36.63
C PRO A 173 39.09 9.81 -36.54
N LYS A 174 38.44 10.02 -37.69
CA LYS A 174 36.99 10.20 -37.80
C LYS A 174 36.20 8.95 -37.43
N LEU A 175 36.77 7.77 -37.73
CA LEU A 175 36.18 6.47 -37.42
C LEU A 175 36.33 6.13 -35.93
N ASP A 176 37.52 6.30 -35.37
CA ASP A 176 37.82 6.04 -33.95
C ASP A 176 36.92 6.88 -33.03
N ALA A 177 36.72 8.16 -33.36
CA ALA A 177 35.89 9.09 -32.60
C ALA A 177 34.39 8.74 -32.55
N LYS A 178 33.90 7.82 -33.40
CA LYS A 178 32.51 7.34 -33.36
C LYS A 178 32.33 5.98 -32.66
N ALA A 179 33.41 5.26 -32.37
CA ALA A 179 33.36 3.87 -31.90
C ALA A 179 33.51 3.69 -30.39
N ASN A 180 34.15 4.65 -29.68
CA ASN A 180 34.48 4.50 -28.26
C ASN A 180 33.73 5.51 -27.38
N LEU A 181 32.66 5.05 -26.72
CA LEU A 181 31.80 5.86 -25.82
C LEU A 181 32.20 5.73 -24.33
N SER A 182 33.45 5.36 -24.04
CA SER A 182 33.95 5.24 -22.67
C SER A 182 33.88 6.58 -21.92
N GLY A 183 33.15 6.61 -20.81
CA GLY A 183 33.04 7.80 -19.94
C GLY A 183 32.14 8.93 -20.46
N ALA A 184 31.26 8.68 -21.43
CA ALA A 184 30.36 9.70 -21.96
C ALA A 184 29.20 10.04 -21.00
N ASP A 185 29.10 11.31 -20.61
CA ASP A 185 27.91 11.86 -19.92
C ASP A 185 26.81 12.19 -20.95
N PHE A 186 25.70 11.45 -20.88
CA PHE A 186 24.54 11.67 -21.74
C PHE A 186 23.59 12.70 -21.12
N THR A 187 23.72 13.96 -21.54
CA THR A 187 22.88 15.09 -21.06
C THR A 187 21.50 15.19 -21.72
N GLY A 188 21.16 14.24 -22.61
CA GLY A 188 19.88 14.18 -23.34
C GLY A 188 19.15 12.84 -23.18
N ARG A 189 17.96 12.72 -23.79
CA ARG A 189 17.16 11.48 -23.75
C ARG A 189 17.89 10.36 -24.50
N VAL A 190 18.39 9.37 -23.77
CA VAL A 190 18.89 8.10 -24.33
C VAL A 190 17.71 7.15 -24.55
N SER A 191 17.57 6.62 -25.76
CA SER A 191 16.60 5.56 -26.09
C SER A 191 17.33 4.37 -26.70
N THR A 192 17.24 3.20 -26.08
CA THR A 192 17.73 1.94 -26.64
C THR A 192 16.59 1.18 -27.32
N THR A 193 16.89 0.48 -28.41
CA THR A 193 15.93 -0.40 -29.12
C THR A 193 15.84 -1.81 -28.52
N ASP A 194 16.62 -2.09 -27.47
CA ASP A 194 16.67 -3.33 -26.68
C ASP A 194 16.91 -2.98 -25.19
N VAL A 195 17.01 -3.99 -24.32
CA VAL A 195 17.22 -3.85 -22.87
C VAL A 195 18.51 -3.09 -22.52
N VAL A 196 18.37 -2.07 -21.65
CA VAL A 196 19.50 -1.46 -20.92
C VAL A 196 20.07 -2.50 -19.94
N ARG A 197 21.11 -3.23 -20.37
CA ARG A 197 21.83 -4.20 -19.54
C ARG A 197 22.81 -3.46 -18.63
N LEU A 198 22.35 -3.06 -17.44
CA LEU A 198 23.26 -2.76 -16.33
C LEU A 198 24.09 -4.02 -16.04
N ALA A 199 25.41 -3.92 -16.16
CA ALA A 199 26.29 -5.08 -16.08
C ALA A 199 26.13 -5.78 -14.72
N SER A 200 25.57 -6.99 -14.74
CA SER A 200 25.51 -7.83 -13.55
C SER A 200 26.92 -8.31 -13.22
N ALA A 201 27.29 -8.30 -11.94
CA ALA A 201 28.45 -9.09 -11.51
C ALA A 201 28.23 -10.57 -11.93
N PRO A 202 29.28 -11.31 -12.33
CA PRO A 202 29.10 -12.63 -12.92
C PRO A 202 28.32 -13.58 -11.99
N GLY A 203 27.15 -14.04 -12.43
CA GLY A 203 26.42 -15.16 -11.79
C GLY A 203 24.99 -14.92 -11.31
N ASN A 204 24.37 -13.74 -11.47
CA ASN A 204 22.94 -13.59 -11.12
C ASN A 204 22.18 -12.56 -11.98
N ALA A 205 21.06 -12.99 -12.58
CA ALA A 205 20.14 -12.13 -13.31
C ALA A 205 18.92 -11.80 -12.42
N GLY A 206 18.65 -10.52 -12.17
CA GLY A 206 17.46 -10.16 -11.39
C GLY A 206 17.31 -8.71 -10.92
N ALA A 207 18.31 -7.85 -11.06
CA ALA A 207 18.24 -6.44 -10.65
C ALA A 207 18.27 -5.50 -11.86
N SER A 208 17.35 -4.53 -11.89
CA SER A 208 17.31 -3.45 -12.89
C SER A 208 16.78 -2.17 -12.28
N LEU A 209 17.23 -1.03 -12.81
CA LEU A 209 16.72 0.30 -12.50
C LEU A 209 16.08 0.85 -13.78
N GLY A 210 14.81 1.25 -13.71
CA GLY A 210 14.07 1.76 -14.86
C GLY A 210 13.26 3.01 -14.53
N PRO A 211 13.04 3.91 -15.52
CA PRO A 211 12.16 5.06 -15.35
C PRO A 211 10.72 4.59 -15.10
N GLY A 212 10.01 5.37 -14.29
CA GLY A 212 8.62 5.12 -13.95
C GLY A 212 7.64 5.28 -15.11
N ASN A 213 6.43 4.75 -14.92
CA ASN A 213 5.34 4.77 -15.91
C ASN A 213 4.57 6.11 -16.01
N GLY A 214 5.04 7.18 -15.36
CA GLY A 214 4.40 8.50 -15.38
C GLY A 214 4.75 9.34 -14.16
N ASP A 215 4.38 10.61 -14.24
CA ASP A 215 4.33 11.52 -13.09
C ASP A 215 3.11 11.22 -12.21
N SER A 216 3.23 11.51 -10.90
CA SER A 216 2.28 11.12 -9.85
C SER A 216 2.24 9.62 -9.54
N ALA A 217 2.76 9.25 -8.36
CA ALA A 217 2.74 7.88 -7.87
C ALA A 217 1.30 7.41 -7.60
N SER A 218 0.78 6.53 -8.45
CA SER A 218 -0.52 5.87 -8.28
C SER A 218 -0.35 4.42 -7.86
N GLN A 219 -1.42 3.75 -7.41
CA GLN A 219 -1.37 2.32 -7.08
C GLN A 219 -0.99 1.42 -8.28
N THR A 220 -0.98 1.96 -9.49
CA THR A 220 -0.62 1.28 -10.74
C THR A 220 0.63 1.83 -11.43
N THR A 221 1.22 2.93 -10.94
CA THR A 221 2.38 3.60 -11.55
C THR A 221 3.41 4.01 -10.50
N ASN A 222 4.64 3.52 -10.66
CA ASN A 222 5.78 3.88 -9.82
C ASN A 222 6.68 4.87 -10.56
N ASN A 223 7.30 5.83 -9.87
CA ASN A 223 8.29 6.76 -10.45
C ASN A 223 9.66 6.10 -10.68
N VAL A 224 10.00 5.09 -9.88
CA VAL A 224 11.17 4.21 -10.02
C VAL A 224 10.71 2.80 -9.69
N ALA A 225 10.93 1.85 -10.59
CA ALA A 225 10.56 0.45 -10.37
C ALA A 225 11.80 -0.41 -10.09
N LEU A 226 11.99 -0.75 -8.81
CA LEU A 226 12.96 -1.78 -8.41
C LEU A 226 12.27 -3.14 -8.55
N ARG A 227 12.81 -4.04 -9.37
CA ARG A 227 12.26 -5.39 -9.58
C ARG A 227 13.26 -6.45 -9.14
N SER A 228 12.76 -7.48 -8.43
CA SER A 228 13.50 -8.66 -7.98
C SER A 228 12.53 -9.84 -7.80
N TRP A 229 13.01 -11.06 -8.10
CA TRP A 229 12.25 -12.31 -7.97
C TRP A 229 12.21 -12.87 -6.53
N PHE A 230 13.11 -12.38 -5.67
CA PHE A 230 13.28 -12.80 -4.27
C PHE A 230 13.09 -11.64 -3.29
N GLY A 231 12.44 -10.56 -3.73
CA GLY A 231 12.23 -9.34 -2.97
C GLY A 231 13.39 -8.37 -2.99
N ILE A 232 13.17 -7.18 -2.41
CA ILE A 232 14.16 -6.11 -2.29
C ILE A 232 14.56 -6.02 -0.82
N GLY A 233 15.85 -6.18 -0.53
CA GLY A 233 16.38 -6.08 0.83
C GLY A 233 17.29 -4.86 0.99
N PHE A 234 16.99 -4.02 1.98
CA PHE A 234 17.91 -3.01 2.46
C PHE A 234 18.70 -3.61 3.63
N GLY A 235 19.96 -3.94 3.37
CA GLY A 235 20.91 -4.43 4.36
C GLY A 235 22.10 -3.47 4.48
N PRO A 236 22.71 -3.33 5.67
CA PRO A 236 23.93 -2.56 5.85
C PRO A 236 25.09 -3.28 5.16
N ASN A 237 25.45 -2.84 3.95
CA ASN A 237 26.71 -3.21 3.33
C ASN A 237 27.76 -2.13 3.63
N ILE A 238 28.36 -2.22 4.82
CA ILE A 238 29.62 -1.55 5.13
C ILE A 238 30.72 -2.62 5.03
N ASP A 239 31.71 -2.32 4.19
CA ASP A 239 33.06 -2.91 4.17
C ASP A 239 33.20 -4.43 3.96
N ASN A 240 32.48 -4.96 2.97
CA ASN A 240 32.86 -6.19 2.26
C ASN A 240 33.01 -7.46 3.15
N MET A 241 32.46 -7.43 4.37
CA MET A 241 32.43 -8.56 5.27
C MET A 241 31.34 -9.56 4.85
N PRO A 242 31.53 -10.87 5.06
CA PRO A 242 30.47 -11.84 4.84
C PRO A 242 29.41 -11.69 5.95
N VAL A 243 28.46 -10.77 5.76
CA VAL A 243 27.41 -10.45 6.73
C VAL A 243 26.59 -11.72 7.00
N PRO A 244 26.59 -12.27 8.24
CA PRO A 244 25.68 -13.34 8.60
C PRO A 244 24.25 -12.86 8.39
N ARG A 245 23.40 -13.70 7.80
CA ARG A 245 22.13 -13.38 7.10
C ARG A 245 20.99 -12.80 7.97
N ALA A 246 21.26 -12.04 9.02
CA ALA A 246 20.38 -11.99 10.18
C ALA A 246 20.29 -10.70 11.01
N GLU A 247 21.24 -9.75 11.00
CA GLU A 247 21.29 -8.79 12.12
C GLU A 247 20.33 -7.59 12.00
N TYR A 248 20.43 -6.76 10.94
CA TYR A 248 19.43 -5.72 10.66
C TYR A 248 19.09 -5.67 9.17
N SER A 249 17.84 -5.89 8.83
CA SER A 249 17.36 -5.80 7.44
C SER A 249 15.88 -5.46 7.37
N HIS A 250 15.52 -4.64 6.39
CA HIS A 250 14.13 -4.43 5.96
C HIS A 250 14.00 -5.01 4.56
N TRP A 251 13.02 -5.89 4.35
CA TRP A 251 12.75 -6.48 3.04
C TRP A 251 11.28 -6.38 2.63
N PHE A 252 11.08 -6.25 1.33
CA PHE A 252 9.79 -6.31 0.65
C PHE A 252 9.77 -7.58 -0.21
N ASP A 253 8.98 -8.58 0.17
CA ASP A 253 8.75 -9.78 -0.63
C ASP A 253 7.66 -9.52 -1.69
N THR A 254 8.12 -9.29 -2.92
CA THR A 254 7.28 -9.04 -4.09
C THR A 254 6.47 -10.25 -4.56
N ARG A 255 6.75 -11.48 -4.07
CA ARG A 255 5.94 -12.67 -4.38
C ARG A 255 4.72 -12.78 -3.47
N THR A 256 4.89 -12.54 -2.17
CA THR A 256 3.81 -12.71 -1.18
C THR A 256 3.13 -11.40 -0.79
N GLY A 257 3.68 -10.25 -1.18
CA GLY A 257 3.23 -8.93 -0.75
C GLY A 257 3.65 -8.57 0.69
N ASN A 258 4.38 -9.46 1.37
CA ASN A 258 4.79 -9.27 2.75
C ASN A 258 5.99 -8.33 2.88
N THR A 259 5.99 -7.48 3.90
CA THR A 259 7.16 -6.74 4.36
C THR A 259 7.67 -7.34 5.66
N GLY A 260 8.98 -7.37 5.86
CA GLY A 260 9.57 -7.88 7.09
C GLY A 260 10.78 -7.09 7.56
N PHE A 261 11.02 -7.15 8.86
CA PHE A 261 12.09 -6.46 9.56
C PHE A 261 12.87 -7.45 10.43
N ARG A 262 14.19 -7.29 10.48
CA ARG A 262 15.04 -7.81 11.56
C ARG A 262 15.54 -6.62 12.37
N GLY A 263 15.21 -6.62 13.66
CA GLY A 263 15.24 -5.44 14.51
C GLY A 263 13.85 -4.86 14.77
N THR A 264 13.79 -3.74 15.47
CA THR A 264 12.55 -2.99 15.76
C THR A 264 12.13 -2.12 14.59
N LEU A 265 10.86 -2.20 14.19
CA LEU A 265 10.23 -1.17 13.38
C LEU A 265 9.72 -0.06 14.31
N ASP A 266 10.30 1.12 14.23
CA ASP A 266 9.80 2.32 14.90
C ASP A 266 8.80 3.06 13.98
N VAL A 267 7.64 3.43 14.51
CA VAL A 267 6.53 4.06 13.77
C VAL A 267 6.04 5.27 14.55
N ALA A 268 6.37 6.46 14.09
CA ALA A 268 5.99 7.73 14.73
C ALA A 268 4.48 8.10 14.60
N GLY A 269 3.65 7.20 14.06
CA GLY A 269 2.25 7.47 13.72
C GLY A 269 1.32 6.28 14.00
N LEU A 270 0.04 6.44 13.65
CA LEU A 270 -0.98 5.41 13.87
C LEU A 270 -0.73 4.17 13.00
N ILE A 271 -0.86 2.98 13.60
CA ILE A 271 -0.82 1.68 12.93
C ILE A 271 -2.25 1.19 12.73
N SER A 272 -2.62 0.86 11.49
CA SER A 272 -3.85 0.13 11.18
C SER A 272 -3.53 -1.36 11.04
N ALA A 273 -4.25 -2.21 11.77
CA ALA A 273 -4.13 -3.66 11.72
C ALA A 273 -5.51 -4.30 11.46
N GLN A 274 -5.54 -5.55 11.00
CA GLN A 274 -6.81 -6.28 10.95
C GLN A 274 -7.22 -6.76 12.33
N THR A 275 -8.49 -6.58 12.68
CA THR A 275 -9.09 -7.06 13.93
C THR A 275 -8.92 -8.58 14.03
N PRO A 276 -8.21 -9.11 15.06
CA PRO A 276 -8.10 -10.55 15.27
C PRO A 276 -9.48 -11.17 15.54
N PRO A 277 -9.69 -12.46 15.25
CA PRO A 277 -10.90 -13.17 15.69
C PRO A 277 -11.09 -13.11 17.22
N ALA A 278 -12.34 -13.22 17.66
CA ALA A 278 -12.64 -13.40 19.08
C ALA A 278 -11.96 -14.70 19.60
N GLY A 279 -11.25 -14.60 20.71
CA GLY A 279 -10.47 -15.72 21.27
C GLY A 279 -9.09 -15.95 20.65
N ASP A 280 -8.63 -15.10 19.71
CA ASP A 280 -7.24 -15.14 19.23
C ASP A 280 -6.27 -14.75 20.37
N VAL A 281 -5.36 -15.66 20.72
CA VAL A 281 -4.32 -15.50 21.77
C VAL A 281 -2.91 -15.34 21.17
N SER A 282 -2.80 -15.04 19.88
CA SER A 282 -1.52 -14.84 19.21
C SER A 282 -0.88 -13.49 19.56
N ARG A 283 0.40 -13.34 19.22
CA ARG A 283 1.20 -12.12 19.45
C ARG A 283 0.97 -11.03 18.38
N LYS A 284 -0.20 -11.02 17.74
CA LYS A 284 -0.60 -9.97 16.77
C LYS A 284 -0.86 -8.66 17.52
N VAL A 285 -0.75 -7.53 16.81
CA VAL A 285 -1.19 -6.23 17.33
C VAL A 285 -2.73 -6.26 17.43
N PRO A 286 -3.34 -6.08 18.62
CA PRO A 286 -4.78 -6.03 18.76
C PRO A 286 -5.31 -4.67 18.28
N THR A 287 -6.44 -4.66 17.57
CA THR A 287 -7.10 -3.41 17.19
C THR A 287 -7.85 -2.81 18.38
N THR A 288 -8.12 -1.49 18.34
CA THR A 288 -8.95 -0.83 19.35
C THR A 288 -10.33 -1.49 19.47
N GLU A 289 -10.92 -1.90 18.35
CA GLU A 289 -12.16 -2.68 18.28
C GLU A 289 -12.04 -3.98 19.09
N TRP A 290 -10.99 -4.78 18.86
CA TRP A 290 -10.75 -6.02 19.59
C TRP A 290 -10.60 -5.80 21.09
N VAL A 291 -9.80 -4.80 21.49
CA VAL A 291 -9.55 -4.49 22.92
C VAL A 291 -10.84 -4.04 23.62
N VAL A 292 -11.62 -3.17 22.98
CA VAL A 292 -12.91 -2.71 23.53
C VAL A 292 -13.90 -3.86 23.64
N ALA A 293 -14.01 -4.71 22.62
CA ALA A 293 -14.88 -5.89 22.65
C ALA A 293 -14.46 -6.89 23.75
N ALA A 294 -13.17 -7.19 23.86
CA ALA A 294 -12.62 -8.08 24.89
C ALA A 294 -12.92 -7.56 26.31
N ILE A 295 -12.60 -6.28 26.59
CA ILE A 295 -12.83 -5.66 27.90
C ILE A 295 -14.33 -5.58 28.22
N ALA A 296 -15.16 -5.17 27.25
CA ALA A 296 -16.61 -5.10 27.46
C ALA A 296 -17.20 -6.48 27.76
N SER A 297 -16.84 -7.50 26.98
CA SER A 297 -17.37 -8.86 27.12
C SER A 297 -17.09 -9.47 28.49
N ALA A 298 -15.92 -9.21 29.08
CA ALA A 298 -15.51 -9.74 30.38
C ALA A 298 -16.38 -9.27 31.58
N VAL A 299 -17.17 -8.20 31.41
CA VAL A 299 -18.02 -7.64 32.48
C VAL A 299 -19.52 -7.68 32.19
N ILE A 300 -19.95 -8.15 31.01
CA ILE A 300 -21.37 -8.31 30.67
C ILE A 300 -22.06 -9.21 31.71
N GLY A 301 -23.27 -8.85 32.10
CA GLY A 301 -24.03 -9.58 33.12
C GLY A 301 -23.66 -9.23 34.57
N THR A 302 -22.60 -8.45 34.80
CA THR A 302 -22.25 -7.99 36.16
C THR A 302 -23.39 -7.14 36.73
N ILE A 303 -23.91 -7.55 37.89
CA ILE A 303 -24.91 -6.80 38.64
C ILE A 303 -24.21 -5.83 39.59
N VAL A 304 -24.65 -4.57 39.60
CA VAL A 304 -24.16 -3.53 40.50
C VAL A 304 -25.31 -2.84 41.22
N PHE A 305 -25.05 -2.44 42.47
CA PHE A 305 -25.95 -1.63 43.29
C PHE A 305 -25.28 -0.28 43.55
N GLU A 306 -25.87 0.80 43.03
CA GLU A 306 -25.27 2.14 43.12
C GLU A 306 -26.29 3.16 43.65
N PRO A 307 -25.87 4.18 44.44
CA PRO A 307 -26.75 5.21 44.98
C PRO A 307 -27.10 6.25 43.89
N ARG A 308 -27.93 5.86 42.92
CA ARG A 308 -28.38 6.73 41.81
C ARG A 308 -29.86 6.56 41.49
N THR A 309 -30.44 7.60 40.88
CA THR A 309 -31.79 7.60 40.30
C THR A 309 -31.80 7.23 38.80
N SER A 310 -30.69 7.52 38.10
CA SER A 310 -30.46 7.22 36.69
C SER A 310 -29.57 6.00 36.45
N VAL A 311 -29.71 5.37 35.28
CA VAL A 311 -28.91 4.21 34.87
C VAL A 311 -27.50 4.61 34.47
N ARG A 312 -26.51 3.72 34.65
CA ARG A 312 -25.11 3.95 34.28
C ARG A 312 -24.94 3.73 32.78
N ALA A 313 -24.03 4.46 32.15
CA ALA A 313 -23.66 4.21 30.74
C ALA A 313 -23.18 2.76 30.56
N GLY A 314 -23.78 2.03 29.60
CA GLY A 314 -23.52 0.61 29.35
C GLY A 314 -24.25 -0.37 30.29
N PHE A 315 -25.20 0.11 31.11
CA PHE A 315 -26.01 -0.72 32.00
C PHE A 315 -27.51 -0.60 31.70
N LEU A 316 -28.28 -1.58 32.14
CA LEU A 316 -29.75 -1.58 32.17
C LEU A 316 -30.25 -1.74 33.61
N LYS A 317 -31.47 -1.26 33.90
CA LYS A 317 -32.11 -1.46 35.21
C LYS A 317 -32.61 -2.90 35.32
N LEU A 318 -32.50 -3.50 36.52
CA LEU A 318 -33.09 -4.80 36.82
C LEU A 318 -34.53 -4.62 37.31
N ASN A 319 -35.40 -4.29 36.35
CA ASN A 319 -36.79 -3.87 36.55
C ASN A 319 -37.80 -4.68 35.73
N GLY A 320 -37.49 -5.95 35.42
CA GLY A 320 -38.39 -6.83 34.68
C GLY A 320 -38.64 -6.43 33.22
N ALA A 321 -37.85 -5.50 32.66
CA ALA A 321 -38.08 -4.96 31.32
C ALA A 321 -37.82 -6.01 30.23
N VAL A 322 -38.68 -6.01 29.20
CA VAL A 322 -38.45 -6.73 27.95
C VAL A 322 -37.58 -5.86 27.04
N VAL A 323 -36.50 -6.44 26.52
CA VAL A 323 -35.51 -5.78 25.67
C VAL A 323 -35.22 -6.63 24.42
N LYS A 324 -34.69 -6.03 23.35
CA LYS A 324 -34.40 -6.76 22.11
C LYS A 324 -33.05 -7.46 22.16
N ARG A 325 -32.99 -8.66 21.57
CA ARG A 325 -31.74 -9.43 21.38
C ARG A 325 -30.77 -8.74 20.42
N SER A 326 -31.30 -8.01 19.43
CA SER A 326 -30.50 -7.20 18.48
C SER A 326 -29.76 -6.05 19.13
N ASP A 327 -30.37 -5.44 20.15
CA ASP A 327 -29.88 -4.21 20.76
C ASP A 327 -28.87 -4.52 21.88
N TYR A 328 -28.96 -5.72 22.47
CA TYR A 328 -28.08 -6.21 23.55
C TYR A 328 -27.60 -7.66 23.30
N PRO A 329 -26.89 -7.94 22.18
CA PRO A 329 -26.55 -9.32 21.79
C PRO A 329 -25.60 -10.01 22.78
N ALA A 330 -24.68 -9.25 23.39
CA ALA A 330 -23.76 -9.78 24.40
C ALA A 330 -24.50 -10.14 25.71
N LEU A 331 -25.44 -9.30 26.16
CA LEU A 331 -26.28 -9.60 27.33
C LEU A 331 -27.23 -10.78 27.07
N TRP A 332 -27.73 -10.93 25.84
CA TRP A 332 -28.49 -12.11 25.44
C TRP A 332 -27.63 -13.39 25.44
N ALA A 333 -26.37 -13.32 25.00
CA ALA A 333 -25.43 -14.43 25.14
C ALA A 333 -25.17 -14.80 26.62
N TYR A 334 -24.96 -13.79 27.47
CA TYR A 334 -24.85 -13.99 28.93
C TYR A 334 -26.10 -14.63 29.52
N ALA A 335 -27.29 -14.14 29.18
CA ALA A 335 -28.56 -14.69 29.69
C ALA A 335 -28.70 -16.18 29.36
N GLN A 336 -28.42 -16.59 28.10
CA GLN A 336 -28.43 -18.00 27.69
C GLN A 336 -27.39 -18.85 28.44
N ALA A 337 -26.19 -18.31 28.69
CA ALA A 337 -25.13 -19.00 29.42
C ALA A 337 -25.32 -19.04 30.95
N SER A 338 -26.19 -18.18 31.51
CA SER A 338 -26.32 -17.95 32.95
C SER A 338 -26.89 -19.12 33.76
N GLY A 339 -27.56 -20.08 33.12
CA GLY A 339 -28.38 -21.10 33.78
C GLY A 339 -29.68 -20.55 34.42
N ALA A 340 -29.91 -19.24 34.38
CA ALA A 340 -31.08 -18.55 34.95
C ALA A 340 -31.99 -17.95 33.85
N LEU A 341 -32.04 -18.58 32.68
CA LEU A 341 -32.96 -18.23 31.58
C LEU A 341 -34.11 -19.23 31.52
N ILE A 342 -35.34 -18.74 31.67
CA ILE A 342 -36.56 -19.55 31.69
C ILE A 342 -37.55 -19.12 30.60
N ALA A 343 -38.65 -19.89 30.44
CA ALA A 343 -39.74 -19.50 29.55
C ALA A 343 -40.58 -18.35 30.15
N GLU A 344 -41.06 -17.44 29.30
CA GLU A 344 -41.87 -16.28 29.70
C GLU A 344 -43.13 -16.69 30.48
N SER A 345 -43.75 -17.81 30.11
CA SER A 345 -44.93 -18.37 30.77
C SER A 345 -44.72 -18.72 32.26
N VAL A 346 -43.48 -18.96 32.70
CA VAL A 346 -43.15 -19.31 34.10
C VAL A 346 -42.39 -18.20 34.83
N TRP A 347 -42.02 -17.10 34.16
CA TRP A 347 -41.31 -15.98 34.79
C TRP A 347 -42.14 -15.32 35.89
N GLY A 348 -43.42 -15.02 35.60
CA GLY A 348 -44.36 -14.49 36.58
C GLY A 348 -44.79 -15.47 37.69
N ALA A 349 -44.40 -16.74 37.61
CA ALA A 349 -44.68 -17.73 38.65
C ALA A 349 -43.63 -17.70 39.78
N ASN A 350 -43.40 -16.51 40.35
CA ASN A 350 -42.38 -16.22 41.36
C ASN A 350 -40.93 -16.51 40.92
N ASN A 351 -40.60 -16.34 39.63
CA ASN A 351 -39.23 -16.47 39.11
C ASN A 351 -38.65 -15.13 38.64
N TRP A 352 -39.02 -14.06 39.37
CA TRP A 352 -38.69 -12.67 39.07
C TRP A 352 -37.18 -12.41 38.91
N GLY A 353 -36.32 -13.15 39.63
CA GLY A 353 -34.86 -13.04 39.56
C GLY A 353 -34.22 -13.70 38.34
N CYS A 354 -34.97 -14.41 37.50
CA CYS A 354 -34.48 -15.02 36.26
C CYS A 354 -34.59 -14.07 35.06
N PHE A 355 -33.80 -14.34 34.02
CA PHE A 355 -34.11 -13.86 32.67
C PHE A 355 -35.25 -14.69 32.08
N SER A 356 -36.00 -14.12 31.14
CA SER A 356 -36.94 -14.88 30.32
C SER A 356 -36.60 -14.80 28.83
N ALA A 357 -36.93 -15.86 28.09
CA ALA A 357 -36.85 -15.92 26.63
C ALA A 357 -37.75 -14.91 25.88
N GLY A 358 -38.63 -14.17 26.57
CA GLY A 358 -39.50 -13.14 26.00
C GLY A 358 -40.51 -13.70 25.00
N ASP A 359 -40.64 -13.06 23.84
CA ASP A 359 -41.40 -13.54 22.66
C ASP A 359 -40.85 -14.84 22.04
N GLY A 360 -39.74 -15.39 22.55
CA GLY A 360 -39.06 -16.57 22.02
C GLY A 360 -38.14 -16.29 20.83
N ALA A 361 -38.31 -15.17 20.12
CA ALA A 361 -37.65 -14.88 18.85
C ALA A 361 -36.72 -13.64 18.91
N THR A 362 -37.27 -12.45 19.18
CA THR A 362 -36.57 -11.17 19.00
C THR A 362 -36.22 -10.46 20.31
N THR A 363 -36.82 -10.89 21.42
CA THR A 363 -36.72 -10.25 22.74
C THR A 363 -36.26 -11.20 23.84
N PHE A 364 -35.93 -10.63 24.99
CA PHE A 364 -35.74 -11.33 26.25
C PHE A 364 -36.09 -10.39 27.40
N ARG A 365 -36.40 -10.94 28.57
CA ARG A 365 -36.73 -10.16 29.77
C ARG A 365 -35.56 -10.15 30.74
N LEU A 366 -35.26 -8.99 31.32
CA LEU A 366 -34.34 -8.83 32.43
C LEU A 366 -34.97 -9.30 33.75
N PRO A 367 -34.17 -9.71 34.75
CA PRO A 367 -34.66 -9.90 36.12
C PRO A 367 -35.33 -8.64 36.69
N GLU A 368 -36.24 -8.86 37.62
CA GLU A 368 -36.84 -7.87 38.49
C GLU A 368 -36.22 -7.98 39.89
N MET A 369 -35.62 -6.89 40.38
CA MET A 369 -34.94 -6.81 41.68
C MET A 369 -35.38 -5.60 42.52
N ARG A 370 -36.39 -4.83 42.07
CA ARG A 370 -36.82 -3.62 42.79
C ARG A 370 -37.57 -3.99 44.08
N GLY A 371 -37.01 -3.57 45.22
CA GLY A 371 -37.58 -3.84 46.54
C GLY A 371 -37.12 -5.16 47.16
N GLU A 372 -36.38 -5.98 46.42
CA GLU A 372 -36.00 -7.33 46.85
C GLU A 372 -34.76 -7.36 47.75
N PHE A 373 -34.79 -8.22 48.76
CA PHE A 373 -33.61 -8.52 49.58
C PHE A 373 -32.81 -9.67 48.97
N ILE A 374 -31.57 -9.40 48.56
CA ILE A 374 -30.73 -10.38 47.90
C ILE A 374 -30.10 -11.33 48.91
N ARG A 375 -30.26 -12.63 48.66
CA ARG A 375 -29.65 -13.73 49.42
C ARG A 375 -29.00 -14.72 48.45
N CYS A 376 -27.87 -15.29 48.84
CA CYS A 376 -27.20 -16.31 48.03
C CYS A 376 -28.12 -17.51 47.78
N TRP A 377 -28.00 -18.08 46.59
CA TRP A 377 -28.62 -19.37 46.27
C TRP A 377 -27.91 -20.48 47.07
N ASP A 378 -28.65 -21.52 47.43
CA ASP A 378 -28.13 -22.64 48.22
C ASP A 378 -27.24 -23.58 47.39
N ASP A 379 -27.46 -23.65 46.08
CA ASP A 379 -26.70 -24.48 45.12
C ASP A 379 -26.44 -25.90 45.64
N ALA A 380 -27.52 -26.55 46.10
CA ALA A 380 -27.54 -27.89 46.70
C ALA A 380 -26.69 -28.09 47.97
N ARG A 381 -26.30 -27.02 48.69
CA ARG A 381 -25.65 -27.10 50.01
C ARG A 381 -26.55 -27.75 51.08
N GLY A 382 -27.87 -27.68 50.95
CA GLY A 382 -28.84 -28.35 51.81
C GLY A 382 -29.46 -27.49 52.91
N ILE A 383 -29.27 -26.16 52.91
CA ILE A 383 -29.90 -25.25 53.88
C ILE A 383 -31.25 -24.73 53.37
N ASP A 384 -31.40 -24.58 52.06
CA ASP A 384 -32.67 -24.19 51.41
C ASP A 384 -32.94 -25.05 50.17
N THR A 385 -33.21 -26.34 50.43
CA THR A 385 -33.30 -27.43 49.44
C THR A 385 -34.40 -27.27 48.40
N ASN A 386 -35.42 -26.45 48.65
CA ASN A 386 -36.58 -26.28 47.76
C ASN A 386 -36.49 -25.03 46.87
N ARG A 387 -35.35 -24.32 46.85
CA ARG A 387 -35.19 -23.05 46.13
C ARG A 387 -34.27 -23.17 44.92
N MET A 388 -34.76 -22.77 43.76
CA MET A 388 -33.98 -22.64 42.52
C MET A 388 -33.35 -21.24 42.40
N ILE A 389 -32.34 -21.10 41.53
CA ILE A 389 -31.76 -19.79 41.20
C ILE A 389 -32.85 -18.85 40.67
N GLY A 390 -32.80 -17.57 41.06
CA GLY A 390 -33.74 -16.54 40.61
C GLY A 390 -35.19 -16.66 41.09
N SER A 391 -35.57 -17.72 41.82
CA SER A 391 -36.91 -17.77 42.43
C SER A 391 -37.04 -16.79 43.59
N TRP A 392 -38.26 -16.27 43.74
CA TRP A 392 -38.68 -15.33 44.77
C TRP A 392 -39.31 -16.07 45.95
N GLN A 393 -39.27 -15.44 47.12
CA GLN A 393 -39.82 -15.98 48.36
C GLN A 393 -40.30 -14.82 49.21
N ASP A 394 -41.53 -14.93 49.72
CA ASP A 394 -42.09 -13.92 50.62
C ASP A 394 -41.32 -13.83 51.94
N SER A 395 -41.46 -12.71 52.63
CA SER A 395 -40.94 -12.53 53.98
C SER A 395 -41.61 -13.52 54.95
N THR A 396 -40.86 -14.02 55.92
CA THR A 396 -41.38 -14.92 56.95
C THR A 396 -40.60 -14.70 58.24
N ASN A 397 -41.30 -14.46 59.34
CA ASN A 397 -40.69 -14.37 60.65
C ASN A 397 -40.29 -15.77 61.13
N ARG A 398 -39.13 -15.89 61.80
CA ARG A 398 -38.72 -17.14 62.44
C ARG A 398 -39.78 -17.56 63.47
N TRP A 399 -40.11 -18.85 63.49
CA TRP A 399 -41.02 -19.42 64.50
C TRP A 399 -40.57 -19.05 65.92
N HIS A 400 -41.50 -18.51 66.71
CA HIS A 400 -41.33 -18.14 68.11
C HIS A 400 -42.70 -18.10 68.79
N GLY A 401 -42.72 -17.89 70.10
CA GLY A 401 -43.94 -17.69 70.88
C GLY A 401 -43.70 -16.68 72.01
N HIS A 402 -44.80 -16.24 72.63
CA HIS A 402 -44.77 -15.28 73.73
C HIS A 402 -45.30 -15.95 75.00
N GLY A 403 -44.68 -15.65 76.14
CA GLY A 403 -45.31 -15.90 77.44
C GLY A 403 -46.49 -14.96 77.61
N ALA A 404 -47.66 -15.50 77.95
CA ALA A 404 -48.86 -14.74 78.25
C ALA A 404 -49.35 -15.11 79.65
N SER A 405 -49.81 -14.11 80.40
CA SER A 405 -50.43 -14.27 81.72
C SER A 405 -51.70 -13.43 81.78
N ALA A 406 -52.66 -13.89 82.59
CA ALA A 406 -53.81 -13.10 83.00
C ALA A 406 -53.62 -12.73 84.47
N SER A 407 -54.01 -11.51 84.85
CA SER A 407 -54.09 -11.12 86.26
C SER A 407 -55.21 -11.89 86.97
N GLU A 408 -55.06 -12.04 88.29
CA GLU A 408 -56.13 -12.56 89.15
C GLU A 408 -57.38 -11.67 89.03
N VAL A 409 -58.55 -12.32 88.92
CA VAL A 409 -59.86 -11.65 88.97
C VAL A 409 -60.31 -11.66 90.42
N GLY A 410 -60.80 -10.52 90.92
CA GLY A 410 -61.13 -10.35 92.33
C GLY A 410 -62.15 -11.36 92.89
N ASP A 411 -62.09 -11.55 94.21
CA ASP A 411 -62.88 -12.52 94.97
C ASP A 411 -64.36 -12.53 94.56
N HIS A 412 -64.90 -13.72 94.32
CA HIS A 412 -66.31 -13.92 94.02
C HIS A 412 -67.03 -14.56 95.22
N ALA A 413 -68.21 -14.03 95.54
CA ALA A 413 -69.03 -14.52 96.63
C ALA A 413 -69.84 -15.76 96.22
N HIS A 414 -69.85 -16.77 97.08
CA HIS A 414 -70.80 -17.88 97.00
C HIS A 414 -72.05 -17.53 97.81
N SER A 415 -73.23 -17.75 97.25
CA SER A 415 -74.47 -17.64 98.02
C SER A 415 -74.55 -18.76 99.05
N ALA A 416 -74.59 -18.39 100.34
CA ALA A 416 -74.91 -19.29 101.43
C ALA A 416 -76.37 -19.12 101.87
N TRP A 417 -76.99 -20.18 102.38
CA TRP A 417 -78.34 -20.14 102.91
C TRP A 417 -78.46 -20.98 104.19
N THR A 418 -79.37 -20.54 105.07
CA THR A 418 -79.86 -21.28 106.23
C THR A 418 -81.34 -21.59 106.03
N ASP A 419 -81.81 -22.68 106.62
CA ASP A 419 -83.23 -23.00 106.71
C ASP A 419 -83.91 -22.29 107.90
N VAL A 420 -85.24 -22.36 107.96
CA VAL A 420 -86.05 -21.87 109.10
C VAL A 420 -86.19 -23.01 110.10
N GLN A 421 -85.81 -22.77 111.36
CA GLN A 421 -85.87 -23.76 112.44
C GLN A 421 -86.67 -23.27 113.66
N GLY A 422 -87.25 -24.22 114.40
CA GLY A 422 -88.49 -24.02 115.18
C GLY A 422 -88.39 -23.68 116.67
N TRP A 423 -89.59 -23.58 117.28
CA TRP A 423 -89.89 -23.09 118.63
C TRP A 423 -89.49 -24.06 119.78
N HIS A 424 -89.20 -23.56 120.99
CA HIS A 424 -88.91 -24.36 122.19
C HIS A 424 -89.46 -23.76 123.50
N GLY A 425 -89.66 -24.60 124.54
CA GLY A 425 -90.19 -24.24 125.87
C GLY A 425 -89.83 -25.27 126.98
N HIS A 426 -90.33 -25.10 128.22
CA HIS A 426 -89.92 -25.89 129.41
C HIS A 426 -91.04 -26.07 130.46
N THR A 427 -90.93 -27.06 131.38
CA THR A 427 -91.88 -27.28 132.51
C THR A 427 -91.24 -27.68 133.86
N PHE A 428 -92.12 -27.78 134.87
CA PHE A 428 -91.97 -28.52 136.13
C PHE A 428 -93.34 -29.11 136.55
N SER A 429 -93.38 -29.99 137.57
CA SER A 429 -94.58 -30.72 138.02
C SER A 429 -94.99 -30.38 139.47
N ARG A 430 -96.27 -30.55 139.84
CA ARG A 430 -96.78 -30.40 141.23
C ARG A 430 -97.69 -31.54 141.65
N HIS A 431 -97.53 -32.01 142.89
CA HIS A 431 -98.32 -33.08 143.51
C HIS A 431 -99.51 -32.51 144.30
N ALA A 432 -100.68 -33.14 144.23
CA ALA A 432 -101.89 -32.72 144.95
C ALA A 432 -101.98 -33.34 146.35
N LEU A 433 -102.66 -32.65 147.27
CA LEU A 433 -102.99 -33.09 148.64
C LEU A 433 -104.51 -33.13 148.79
N ILE A 434 -105.06 -34.28 149.19
CA ILE A 434 -106.50 -34.48 149.41
C ILE A 434 -106.77 -34.41 150.92
N THR A 435 -107.76 -33.62 151.34
CA THR A 435 -108.29 -33.64 152.71
C THR A 435 -109.80 -33.91 152.72
N SER A 436 -110.28 -34.45 153.83
CA SER A 436 -111.48 -35.30 153.87
C SER A 436 -112.79 -34.53 154.12
N ALA A 437 -113.38 -33.96 153.07
CA ALA A 437 -114.78 -33.51 153.09
C ALA A 437 -115.44 -33.45 151.69
N GLY A 438 -115.67 -34.60 151.05
CA GLY A 438 -116.81 -34.84 150.15
C GLY A 438 -117.06 -33.97 148.90
N ALA A 439 -116.18 -33.03 148.53
CA ALA A 439 -116.41 -32.11 147.42
C ALA A 439 -115.57 -32.48 146.17
N SER A 440 -116.17 -33.21 145.24
CA SER A 440 -115.64 -33.40 143.89
C SER A 440 -115.87 -32.15 143.04
N VAL A 441 -114.82 -31.38 142.77
CA VAL A 441 -114.85 -30.29 141.76
C VAL A 441 -114.35 -30.85 140.43
N SER A 442 -115.27 -31.09 139.51
CA SER A 442 -114.93 -31.46 138.13
C SER A 442 -115.17 -30.28 137.19
N GLY A 443 -114.07 -29.75 136.67
CA GLY A 443 -113.98 -29.27 135.28
C GLY A 443 -114.58 -27.90 134.92
N SER A 444 -113.68 -26.97 134.55
CA SER A 444 -113.91 -26.09 133.40
C SER A 444 -112.58 -25.66 132.79
N ASN A 445 -112.31 -26.07 131.54
CA ASN A 445 -111.17 -25.60 130.76
C ASN A 445 -111.36 -24.14 130.35
N GLY A 446 -110.26 -23.39 130.22
CA GLY A 446 -110.27 -22.05 129.59
C GLY A 446 -110.25 -20.87 130.56
N ALA A 447 -109.26 -20.83 131.46
CA ALA A 447 -108.93 -19.61 132.20
C ALA A 447 -107.68 -18.96 131.59
N GLU A 448 -107.85 -17.85 130.87
CA GLU A 448 -106.73 -16.95 130.57
C GLU A 448 -106.27 -16.24 131.86
N ILE A 449 -104.98 -15.94 131.95
CA ILE A 449 -104.38 -15.37 133.16
C ILE A 449 -104.39 -13.84 133.06
N SER A 450 -105.35 -13.21 133.75
CA SER A 450 -105.25 -11.82 134.19
C SER A 450 -104.69 -11.75 135.62
N ASP A 451 -103.91 -10.72 135.91
CA ASP A 451 -103.06 -10.59 137.10
C ASP A 451 -103.82 -10.48 138.45
N ALA A 452 -103.08 -10.76 139.53
CA ALA A 452 -103.40 -10.65 140.97
C ALA A 452 -104.40 -11.67 141.58
N GLY A 453 -103.89 -12.71 142.27
CA GLY A 453 -104.76 -13.46 143.21
C GLY A 453 -104.43 -14.85 143.76
N GLY A 454 -103.18 -15.31 143.87
CA GLY A 454 -102.86 -16.31 144.93
C GLY A 454 -103.03 -17.82 144.68
N GLY A 455 -103.08 -18.31 143.44
CA GLY A 455 -102.70 -19.69 143.03
C GLY A 455 -103.68 -20.85 143.31
N PRO A 456 -103.35 -22.11 142.91
CA PRO A 456 -102.25 -22.56 142.02
C PRO A 456 -102.76 -23.00 140.61
N GLN A 457 -101.87 -23.01 139.60
CA GLN A 457 -102.17 -23.36 138.19
C GLN A 457 -101.04 -24.20 137.55
N GLY A 458 -101.27 -24.82 136.38
CA GLY A 458 -100.20 -25.45 135.58
C GLY A 458 -100.61 -26.09 134.24
N VAL A 459 -99.75 -25.92 133.20
CA VAL A 459 -99.63 -26.52 131.84
C VAL A 459 -98.39 -25.87 131.17
N THR A 460 -97.65 -26.36 130.15
CA THR A 460 -97.48 -27.65 129.40
C THR A 460 -96.06 -27.68 128.76
N ASP A 461 -95.57 -28.85 128.32
CA ASP A 461 -94.15 -29.11 127.96
C ASP A 461 -93.80 -29.09 126.46
N GLY A 462 -92.51 -28.92 126.15
CA GLY A 462 -91.99 -29.02 124.77
C GLY A 462 -90.47 -29.16 124.67
N ASN A 463 -89.96 -30.39 124.57
CA ASN A 463 -88.53 -30.72 124.44
C ASN A 463 -88.19 -31.29 123.04
N GLY A 464 -87.08 -30.86 122.45
CA GLY A 464 -86.57 -31.37 121.17
C GLY A 464 -85.18 -30.84 120.83
N ASN A 465 -84.29 -31.72 120.37
CA ASN A 465 -82.96 -31.35 119.90
C ASN A 465 -83.05 -30.65 118.52
N HIS A 466 -82.39 -29.52 118.32
CA HIS A 466 -82.35 -28.82 117.04
C HIS A 466 -80.92 -28.68 116.51
N GLY A 467 -80.79 -28.38 115.22
CA GLY A 467 -79.53 -28.12 114.54
C GLY A 467 -79.67 -26.96 113.56
N HIS A 468 -78.55 -26.49 113.03
CA HIS A 468 -78.50 -25.46 111.99
C HIS A 468 -77.82 -26.04 110.75
N ASN A 469 -78.55 -26.11 109.65
CA ASN A 469 -78.00 -26.57 108.38
C ASN A 469 -77.57 -25.35 107.56
N VAL A 470 -76.30 -25.34 107.12
CA VAL A 470 -75.73 -24.27 106.29
C VAL A 470 -75.31 -24.87 104.95
N GLY A 471 -75.90 -24.39 103.86
CA GLY A 471 -75.52 -24.75 102.50
C GLY A 471 -74.73 -23.63 101.82
N ILE A 472 -73.73 -23.99 100.99
CA ILE A 472 -72.99 -23.07 100.12
C ILE A 472 -73.16 -23.53 98.67
N GLY A 473 -73.55 -22.62 97.77
CA GLY A 473 -73.70 -22.92 96.34
C GLY A 473 -72.36 -23.14 95.62
N ALA A 474 -72.33 -24.03 94.63
CA ALA A 474 -71.14 -24.27 93.82
C ALA A 474 -70.89 -23.13 92.81
N ALA A 475 -69.64 -22.64 92.72
CA ALA A 475 -69.24 -21.74 91.64
C ALA A 475 -69.07 -22.52 90.34
N GLY A 476 -69.78 -22.11 89.28
CA GLY A 476 -69.68 -22.72 87.96
C GLY A 476 -68.33 -22.42 87.29
N ARG A 477 -67.88 -23.35 86.43
CA ARG A 477 -66.72 -23.10 85.55
C ARG A 477 -67.06 -22.00 84.54
N HIS A 478 -66.14 -21.06 84.36
CA HIS A 478 -66.19 -20.05 83.31
C HIS A 478 -64.85 -19.99 82.55
N SER A 479 -64.82 -19.21 81.47
CA SER A 479 -63.63 -18.98 80.65
C SER A 479 -63.59 -17.52 80.15
N HIS A 480 -62.40 -17.06 79.79
CA HIS A 480 -62.20 -15.75 79.17
C HIS A 480 -61.68 -15.92 77.75
N VAL A 481 -62.08 -15.01 76.86
CA VAL A 481 -61.49 -14.89 75.52
C VAL A 481 -60.23 -14.05 75.63
N ILE A 482 -59.09 -14.60 75.22
CA ILE A 482 -57.83 -13.87 75.07
C ILE A 482 -57.61 -13.60 73.59
N THR A 483 -57.42 -12.33 73.23
CA THR A 483 -57.11 -11.90 71.86
C THR A 483 -55.72 -11.29 71.82
N VAL A 484 -54.86 -11.80 70.95
CA VAL A 484 -53.55 -11.20 70.66
C VAL A 484 -53.67 -10.50 69.31
N ASN A 485 -53.56 -9.18 69.31
CA ASN A 485 -53.59 -8.38 68.09
C ASN A 485 -52.24 -8.47 67.35
N GLY A 486 -52.26 -8.33 66.03
CA GLY A 486 -51.03 -8.18 65.24
C GLY A 486 -50.34 -6.86 65.54
N ASP A 487 -49.01 -6.89 65.67
CA ASP A 487 -48.14 -5.72 65.82
C ASP A 487 -46.97 -5.82 64.82
N GLY A 488 -46.56 -4.68 64.28
CA GLY A 488 -45.55 -4.58 63.21
C GLY A 488 -46.06 -4.00 61.88
N ALA A 489 -45.27 -4.21 60.83
CA ALA A 489 -45.54 -3.73 59.47
C ALA A 489 -45.80 -4.91 58.51
N ASN A 490 -46.36 -4.61 57.33
CA ASN A 490 -46.70 -5.60 56.29
C ASN A 490 -45.50 -6.36 55.69
N GLU A 491 -44.26 -6.05 56.06
CA GLU A 491 -43.04 -6.67 55.53
C GLU A 491 -41.97 -6.74 56.63
N SER A 492 -41.35 -7.91 56.79
CA SER A 492 -40.24 -8.10 57.73
C SER A 492 -38.93 -7.59 57.10
N ARG A 493 -38.38 -6.49 57.66
CA ARG A 493 -37.25 -5.75 57.06
C ARG A 493 -36.03 -5.66 57.99
N PRO A 494 -34.82 -6.07 57.55
CA PRO A 494 -33.60 -5.63 58.21
C PRO A 494 -33.35 -4.14 57.94
N ARG A 495 -32.50 -3.49 58.75
CA ARG A 495 -32.00 -2.14 58.43
C ARG A 495 -31.29 -2.19 57.07
N ASN A 496 -31.74 -1.36 56.12
CA ASN A 496 -31.29 -1.39 54.74
C ASN A 496 -31.12 0.03 54.17
N ILE A 497 -30.48 0.13 53.00
CA ILE A 497 -30.31 1.36 52.22
C ILE A 497 -30.77 1.05 50.79
N ALA A 498 -31.65 1.88 50.24
CA ALA A 498 -32.13 1.73 48.87
C ALA A 498 -31.04 2.12 47.86
N LEU A 499 -30.67 1.18 46.98
CA LEU A 499 -29.72 1.37 45.88
C LEU A 499 -30.37 0.91 44.57
N LEU A 500 -29.94 1.47 43.44
CA LEU A 500 -30.43 1.07 42.13
C LEU A 500 -29.69 -0.18 41.65
N ALA A 501 -30.43 -1.28 41.49
CA ALA A 501 -29.94 -2.52 40.90
C ALA A 501 -29.86 -2.42 39.36
N MET A 502 -28.70 -2.70 38.80
CA MET A 502 -28.43 -2.62 37.37
C MET A 502 -27.53 -3.75 36.90
N ILE A 503 -27.61 -4.09 35.61
CA ILE A 503 -26.81 -5.12 34.96
C ILE A 503 -26.02 -4.54 33.77
N ARG A 504 -24.74 -4.90 33.64
CA ARG A 504 -23.89 -4.48 32.51
C ARG A 504 -24.39 -5.13 31.22
N ALA A 505 -24.68 -4.32 30.20
CA ALA A 505 -25.37 -4.75 28.99
C ALA A 505 -24.55 -4.62 27.69
N TYR A 506 -23.67 -3.62 27.63
CA TYR A 506 -22.76 -3.31 26.53
C TYR A 506 -21.64 -2.40 27.05
#